data_AF-A0A1E5SJP4-F1
#
_entry.id   AF-A0A1E5SJP4-F1
#
_cell.length_a   1.000
_cell.length_b   1.000
_cell.length_c   1.000
_cell.angle_alpha   90.00
_cell.angle_beta   90.00
_cell.angle_gamma   90.00
#
_symmetry.space_group_name_H-M   'P 1'
#
loop_
_entity.id
_entity.type
_entity.pdbx_description
1 polymer ?
#
loop_
_entity_poly.entity_id
_entity_poly.type
_entity_poly.pdbx_seq_one_letter_code
_entity_poly.pdbx_strand_id
1 'polypeptide(L)'
;MAKIIDIQISESELKLKQLYNKETSRLKRSRLKALLLIKQGKCKYTKEVAKKVKYDRRSIYNWLKMYEEGGLDNLCTVSSGGNNTKLLKESTIKEIDRLLNNPNSTITSYVELLSILTETTQKDITYSALYQHCKSKHYSKLKVARKSHHKKDEQAVEAFKKTPQPIN
;
A
#
# COMPACT_ATOMS: atom_id res chain seq x y z
N MET A 1 24.03 17.92 -23.74
CA MET A 1 23.44 18.35 -25.03
C MET A 1 21.92 18.19 -24.99
N ALA A 2 21.18 19.01 -25.74
CA ALA A 2 19.72 18.93 -25.81
C ALA A 2 19.31 17.82 -26.80
N LYS A 3 18.60 16.79 -26.31
CA LYS A 3 18.12 15.69 -27.17
C LYS A 3 16.93 16.19 -27.99
N ILE A 4 16.98 15.99 -29.30
CA ILE A 4 15.89 16.25 -30.25
C ILE A 4 14.75 15.28 -29.95
N ILE A 5 13.51 15.76 -30.07
CA ILE A 5 12.30 14.96 -29.92
C ILE A 5 11.94 14.43 -31.30
N ASP A 6 11.98 13.12 -31.47
CA ASP A 6 11.60 12.43 -32.70
C ASP A 6 10.56 11.35 -32.37
N ILE A 7 9.34 11.79 -32.04
CA ILE A 7 8.25 10.92 -31.60
C ILE A 7 6.99 11.29 -32.35
N GLN A 8 6.30 10.28 -32.88
CA GLN A 8 4.99 10.43 -33.48
C GLN A 8 3.91 10.26 -32.42
N ILE A 9 3.19 11.34 -32.13
CA ILE A 9 2.06 11.33 -31.20
C ILE A 9 0.80 10.93 -31.97
N SER A 10 0.20 9.80 -31.62
CA SER A 10 -0.96 9.22 -32.31
C SER A 10 -2.25 9.99 -32.05
N GLU A 11 -2.39 10.61 -30.87
CA GLU A 11 -3.59 11.37 -30.53
C GLU A 11 -3.70 12.70 -31.27
N SER A 12 -4.94 13.10 -31.54
CA SER A 12 -5.25 14.42 -32.06
C SER A 12 -5.02 15.50 -31.01
N GLU A 13 -4.72 16.71 -31.47
CA GLU A 13 -4.54 17.87 -30.59
C GLU A 13 -5.82 18.14 -29.77
N LEU A 14 -7.00 17.98 -30.36
CA LEU A 14 -8.28 18.15 -29.69
C LEU A 14 -8.44 17.17 -28.52
N LYS A 15 -8.13 15.89 -28.74
CA LYS A 15 -8.20 14.85 -27.70
C LYS A 15 -7.27 15.18 -26.53
N LEU A 16 -6.03 15.59 -26.82
CA LEU A 16 -5.06 15.98 -25.77
C LEU A 16 -5.52 17.22 -24.98
N LYS A 17 -6.13 18.22 -25.63
CA LYS A 17 -6.70 19.39 -24.94
C LYS A 17 -7.86 19.02 -24.02
N GLN A 18 -8.77 18.18 -24.50
CA GLN A 18 -9.90 17.72 -23.71
C GLN A 18 -9.43 16.97 -22.45
N LEU A 19 -8.49 16.04 -22.61
CA LEU A 19 -7.90 15.31 -21.48
C LEU A 19 -7.16 16.24 -20.51
N TYR A 20 -6.38 17.19 -21.04
CA TYR A 20 -5.66 18.17 -20.22
C TYR A 20 -6.60 19.03 -19.36
N ASN A 21 -7.76 19.41 -19.90
CA ASN A 21 -8.75 20.22 -19.17
C ASN A 21 -9.52 19.41 -18.13
N LYS A 22 -9.77 18.12 -18.40
CA LYS A 22 -10.48 17.22 -17.47
C LYS A 22 -9.60 16.72 -16.31
N GLU A 23 -8.29 16.63 -16.54
CA GLU A 23 -7.35 16.05 -15.57
C GLU A 23 -7.08 16.97 -14.37
N THR A 24 -7.21 16.40 -13.17
CA THR A 24 -6.99 17.11 -11.90
C THR A 24 -5.59 16.86 -11.34
N SER A 25 -4.97 15.72 -11.66
CA SER A 25 -3.62 15.40 -11.18
C SER A 25 -2.57 16.30 -11.84
N ARG A 26 -1.83 17.06 -11.02
CA ARG A 26 -0.77 17.97 -11.49
C ARG A 26 0.27 17.26 -12.37
N LEU A 27 0.65 16.04 -12.01
CA LEU A 27 1.62 15.25 -12.76
C LEU A 27 1.07 14.84 -14.13
N LYS A 28 -0.12 14.20 -14.15
CA LYS A 28 -0.75 13.75 -15.41
C LYS A 28 -1.05 14.93 -16.33
N ARG A 29 -1.53 16.04 -15.77
CA ARG A 29 -1.77 17.28 -16.50
C ARG A 29 -0.48 17.86 -17.12
N SER A 30 0.65 17.76 -16.41
CA SER A 30 1.95 18.17 -16.93
C SER A 30 2.45 17.26 -18.06
N ARG A 31 2.24 15.94 -17.94
CA ARG A 31 2.53 14.96 -18.99
C ARG A 31 1.71 15.22 -20.25
N LEU A 32 0.40 15.45 -20.11
CA LEU A 32 -0.50 15.82 -21.22
C LEU A 32 -0.09 17.12 -21.89
N LYS A 33 0.29 18.14 -21.09
CA LYS A 33 0.82 19.41 -21.62
C LYS A 33 2.11 19.22 -22.42
N ALA A 34 2.99 18.31 -21.99
CA ALA A 34 4.22 17.99 -22.73
C ALA A 34 3.90 17.42 -24.12
N LEU A 35 2.99 16.43 -24.20
CA LEU A 35 2.53 15.88 -25.49
C LEU A 35 1.88 16.95 -26.38
N LEU A 36 1.04 17.82 -25.80
CA LEU A 36 0.39 18.89 -26.54
C LEU A 36 1.40 19.85 -27.18
N LEU A 37 2.45 20.25 -26.44
CA LEU A 37 3.49 21.14 -26.95
C LEU A 37 4.29 20.53 -28.11
N ILE A 38 4.52 19.22 -28.04
CA ILE A 38 5.22 18.47 -29.08
C ILE A 38 4.32 18.30 -30.31
N LYS A 39 3.05 17.90 -30.12
CA LYS A 39 2.07 17.74 -31.21
C LYS A 39 1.84 19.04 -31.98
N GLN A 40 1.84 20.18 -31.29
CA GLN A 40 1.73 21.51 -31.89
C GLN A 40 3.01 22.00 -32.57
N GLY A 41 4.11 21.24 -32.55
CA GLY A 41 5.40 21.64 -33.10
C GLY A 41 6.07 22.82 -32.36
N LYS A 42 5.60 23.18 -31.16
CA LYS A 42 6.08 24.35 -30.40
C LYS A 42 7.41 24.13 -29.68
N CYS A 43 7.88 22.89 -29.64
CA CYS A 43 9.13 22.49 -29.01
C CYS A 43 9.79 21.40 -29.85
N LYS A 44 11.06 21.61 -30.22
CA LYS A 44 11.87 20.63 -30.96
C LYS A 44 12.79 19.83 -30.05
N TYR A 45 13.16 20.41 -28.90
CA TYR A 45 14.12 19.81 -27.98
C TYR A 45 13.49 19.50 -26.62
N THR A 46 13.95 18.41 -26.00
CA THR A 46 13.56 17.99 -24.65
C THR A 46 13.75 19.09 -23.59
N LYS A 47 14.79 19.93 -23.73
CA LYS A 47 15.08 21.07 -22.84
C LYS A 47 14.00 22.17 -22.90
N GLU A 48 13.41 22.39 -24.07
CA GLU A 48 12.38 23.41 -24.26
C GLU A 48 11.06 22.99 -23.60
N VAL A 49 10.68 21.72 -23.79
CA VAL A 49 9.51 21.13 -23.13
C VAL A 49 9.67 21.18 -21.62
N ALA A 50 10.84 20.77 -21.11
CA ALA A 50 11.18 20.83 -19.69
C ALA A 50 10.96 22.23 -19.11
N LYS A 51 11.45 23.27 -19.79
CA LYS A 51 11.27 24.68 -19.37
C LYS A 51 9.80 25.10 -19.35
N LYS A 52 9.00 24.74 -20.36
CA LYS A 52 7.58 25.12 -20.45
C LYS A 52 6.66 24.38 -19.48
N VAL A 53 7.03 23.15 -19.12
CA VAL A 53 6.26 22.29 -18.21
C VAL A 53 6.76 22.40 -16.77
N LYS A 54 7.94 23.01 -16.54
CA LYS A 54 8.60 23.19 -15.23
C LYS A 54 9.03 21.86 -14.58
N TYR A 55 9.57 20.95 -15.39
CA TYR A 55 10.15 19.68 -14.94
C TYR A 55 11.59 19.55 -15.45
N ASP A 56 12.36 18.62 -14.87
CA ASP A 56 13.71 18.33 -15.36
C ASP A 56 13.68 17.64 -16.74
N ARG A 57 14.75 17.85 -17.51
CA ARG A 57 14.93 17.24 -18.84
C ARG A 57 14.85 15.72 -18.79
N ARG A 58 15.39 15.08 -17.75
CA ARG A 58 15.36 13.61 -17.59
C ARG A 58 13.95 13.10 -17.30
N SER A 59 13.13 13.88 -16.59
CA SER A 59 11.71 13.54 -16.41
C SER A 59 10.95 13.56 -17.75
N ILE A 60 11.17 14.59 -18.58
CA ILE A 60 10.57 14.65 -19.92
C ILE A 60 11.03 13.47 -20.77
N TYR A 61 12.33 13.15 -20.75
CA TYR A 61 12.86 11.99 -21.46
C TYR A 61 12.17 10.68 -21.05
N ASN A 62 12.03 10.45 -19.74
CA ASN A 62 11.38 9.25 -19.24
C ASN A 62 9.89 9.21 -19.62
N TRP A 63 9.18 10.34 -19.59
CA TRP A 63 7.78 10.41 -20.02
C TRP A 63 7.61 10.07 -21.49
N LEU A 64 8.48 10.59 -22.34
CA LEU A 64 8.47 10.30 -23.76
C LEU A 64 8.73 8.81 -24.03
N LYS A 65 9.70 8.22 -23.33
CA LYS A 65 9.95 6.78 -23.39
C LYS A 65 8.74 5.95 -22.93
N MET A 66 8.09 6.33 -21.82
CA MET A 66 6.87 5.65 -21.35
C MET A 66 5.73 5.71 -22.38
N TYR A 67 5.62 6.84 -23.07
CA TYR A 67 4.63 7.02 -24.13
C TYR A 67 4.96 6.17 -25.37
N GLU A 68 6.23 6.06 -25.76
CA GLU A 68 6.64 5.16 -26.85
C GLU A 68 6.32 3.69 -26.52
N GLU A 69 6.53 3.27 -25.26
CA GLU A 69 6.35 1.88 -24.84
C GLU A 69 4.88 1.47 -24.68
N GLY A 70 3.98 2.39 -24.30
CA GLY A 70 2.60 2.02 -23.96
C GLY A 70 1.58 3.14 -24.16
N GLY A 71 1.92 4.13 -24.97
CA GLY A 71 1.04 5.22 -25.36
C GLY A 71 0.56 6.09 -24.20
N LEU A 72 -0.61 6.69 -24.41
CA LEU A 72 -1.22 7.61 -23.47
C LEU A 72 -1.60 6.96 -22.15
N ASP A 73 -2.04 5.70 -22.18
CA ASP A 73 -2.46 4.96 -21.00
C ASP A 73 -1.29 4.73 -20.06
N ASN A 74 -0.15 4.28 -20.59
CA ASN A 74 1.07 4.11 -19.80
C ASN A 74 1.59 5.46 -19.27
N LEU A 75 1.55 6.51 -20.09
CA LEU A 75 1.93 7.86 -19.67
C LEU A 75 1.03 8.41 -18.56
N CYS A 76 -0.27 8.15 -18.60
CA CYS A 76 -1.23 8.64 -17.61
C CYS A 76 -1.38 7.72 -16.40
N THR A 77 -0.82 6.52 -16.46
CA THR A 77 -0.72 5.61 -15.31
C THR A 77 0.34 6.13 -14.34
N VAL A 78 -0.06 6.24 -13.08
CA VAL A 78 0.85 6.60 -11.98
C VAL A 78 0.85 5.42 -11.04
N SER A 79 1.88 4.58 -11.15
CA SER A 79 2.16 3.60 -10.11
C SER A 79 2.68 4.35 -8.89
N SER A 80 1.97 4.20 -7.78
CA SER A 80 2.45 4.61 -6.47
C SER A 80 2.74 3.34 -5.68
N GLY A 81 3.95 3.25 -5.13
CA GLY A 81 4.42 2.05 -4.45
C GLY A 81 5.93 1.88 -4.64
N GLY A 82 6.67 1.88 -3.54
CA GLY A 82 8.07 1.50 -3.54
C GLY A 82 8.22 -0.02 -3.50
N ASN A 83 9.38 -0.49 -3.04
CA ASN A 83 9.66 -1.90 -2.80
C ASN A 83 8.92 -2.41 -1.54
N ASN A 84 7.59 -2.33 -1.55
CA ASN A 84 6.72 -2.91 -0.52
C ASN A 84 6.63 -4.42 -0.76
N THR A 85 7.73 -5.14 -0.54
CA THR A 85 7.69 -6.60 -0.48
C THR A 85 6.70 -7.00 0.60
N LYS A 86 5.81 -7.95 0.28
CA LYS A 86 4.87 -8.49 1.27
C LYS A 86 5.70 -9.10 2.41
N LEU A 87 5.58 -8.53 3.60
CA LEU A 87 6.31 -8.98 4.80
C LEU A 87 5.91 -10.41 5.21
N LEU A 88 4.72 -10.86 4.80
CA LEU A 88 4.20 -12.20 5.01
C LEU A 88 3.96 -12.91 3.67
N LYS A 89 4.31 -14.19 3.61
CA LYS A 89 3.99 -15.07 2.48
C LYS A 89 2.49 -15.38 2.46
N GLU A 90 1.95 -15.62 1.28
CA GLU A 90 0.52 -15.92 1.12
C GLU A 90 0.08 -17.19 1.86
N SER A 91 0.96 -18.20 1.96
CA SER A 91 0.71 -19.40 2.77
C SER A 91 0.46 -19.05 4.25
N THR A 92 1.27 -18.15 4.80
CA THR A 92 1.20 -17.71 6.19
C THR A 92 -0.07 -16.89 6.43
N ILE A 93 -0.43 -16.03 5.48
CA ILE A 93 -1.68 -15.25 5.54
C ILE A 93 -2.89 -16.18 5.61
N LYS A 94 -2.95 -17.20 4.75
CA LYS A 94 -4.05 -18.18 4.77
C LYS A 94 -4.14 -18.95 6.09
N GLU A 95 -3.00 -19.25 6.70
CA GLU A 95 -2.99 -19.93 8.00
C GLU A 95 -3.48 -19.00 9.13
N ILE A 96 -3.07 -17.73 9.12
CA ILE A 96 -3.60 -16.71 10.03
C ILE A 96 -5.12 -16.60 9.87
N ASP A 97 -5.62 -16.52 8.64
CA ASP A 97 -7.05 -16.47 8.34
C ASP A 97 -7.80 -17.69 8.91
N ARG A 98 -7.25 -18.89 8.73
CA ARG A 98 -7.83 -20.14 9.25
C ARG A 98 -7.90 -20.14 10.77
N LEU A 99 -6.80 -19.78 11.43
CA LEU A 99 -6.68 -19.79 12.89
C LEU A 99 -7.59 -18.75 13.54
N LEU A 100 -7.68 -17.54 12.98
CA LEU A 100 -8.50 -16.46 13.53
C LEU A 100 -10.00 -16.65 13.28
N ASN A 101 -10.40 -17.32 12.18
CA ASN A 101 -11.80 -17.59 11.89
C ASN A 101 -12.33 -18.88 12.53
N ASN A 102 -11.47 -19.67 13.20
CA ASN A 102 -11.89 -20.89 13.86
C ASN A 102 -12.58 -20.57 15.21
N PRO A 103 -13.87 -20.91 15.39
CA PRO A 103 -14.61 -20.63 16.63
C PRO A 103 -14.08 -21.42 17.84
N ASN A 104 -13.35 -22.52 17.61
CA ASN A 104 -12.75 -23.34 18.66
C ASN A 104 -11.28 -22.97 18.93
N SER A 105 -10.80 -21.84 18.40
CA SER A 105 -9.42 -21.43 18.60
C SER A 105 -9.17 -20.99 20.06
N THR A 106 -8.15 -21.56 20.69
CA THR A 106 -7.70 -21.22 22.05
C THR A 106 -6.74 -20.00 22.05
N ILE A 107 -6.64 -19.28 20.94
CA ILE A 107 -5.62 -18.25 20.75
C ILE A 107 -6.05 -16.99 21.50
N THR A 108 -5.32 -16.66 22.56
CA THR A 108 -5.63 -15.50 23.42
C THR A 108 -4.75 -14.30 23.11
N SER A 109 -3.57 -14.50 22.50
CA SER A 109 -2.62 -13.42 22.22
C SER A 109 -1.92 -13.55 20.86
N TYR A 110 -1.37 -12.44 20.36
CA TYR A 110 -0.55 -12.45 19.14
C TYR A 110 0.78 -13.19 19.32
N VAL A 111 1.24 -13.34 20.56
CA VAL A 111 2.46 -14.12 20.88
C VAL A 111 2.19 -15.61 20.70
N GLU A 112 1.03 -16.09 21.18
CA GLU A 112 0.59 -17.48 20.97
C GLU A 112 0.30 -17.75 19.50
N LEU A 113 -0.33 -16.80 18.80
CA LEU A 113 -0.51 -16.92 17.35
C LEU A 113 0.84 -17.04 16.63
N LEU A 114 1.84 -16.25 17.06
CA LEU A 114 3.17 -16.31 16.47
C LEU A 114 3.83 -17.68 16.72
N SER A 115 3.77 -18.22 17.94
CA SER A 115 4.39 -19.52 18.26
C SER A 115 3.78 -20.66 17.44
N ILE A 116 2.45 -20.71 17.33
CA ILE A 116 1.74 -21.72 16.52
C ILE A 116 2.15 -21.60 15.04
N LEU A 117 2.27 -20.37 14.53
CA LEU A 117 2.65 -20.14 13.14
C LEU A 117 4.11 -20.52 12.86
N THR A 118 5.02 -20.25 13.80
CA THR A 118 6.44 -20.65 13.68
C THR A 118 6.60 -22.16 13.70
N GLU A 119 5.84 -22.86 14.56
CA GLU A 119 5.84 -24.32 14.65
C GLU A 119 5.28 -24.96 13.37
N THR A 120 4.15 -24.45 12.88
CA THR A 120 3.44 -25.01 11.72
C THR A 120 4.17 -24.73 10.40
N THR A 121 4.78 -23.54 10.28
CA THR A 121 5.29 -23.05 8.98
C THR A 121 6.81 -23.14 8.86
N GLN A 122 7.54 -23.45 9.94
CA GLN A 122 9.02 -23.49 10.00
C GLN A 122 9.69 -22.23 9.42
N LYS A 123 9.07 -21.06 9.61
CA LYS A 123 9.56 -19.78 9.09
C LYS A 123 9.55 -18.73 10.19
N ASP A 124 10.64 -17.98 10.27
CA ASP A 124 10.75 -16.84 11.16
C ASP A 124 9.85 -15.71 10.67
N ILE A 125 8.70 -15.58 11.30
CA ILE A 125 7.79 -14.46 11.13
C ILE A 125 8.13 -13.44 12.22
N THR A 126 8.30 -12.17 11.87
CA THR A 126 8.47 -11.13 12.89
C THR A 126 7.13 -10.79 13.53
N TYR A 127 7.11 -10.59 14.85
CA TYR A 127 5.92 -10.17 15.58
C TYR A 127 5.28 -8.90 14.96
N SER A 128 6.12 -7.95 14.53
CA SER A 128 5.67 -6.71 13.88
C SER A 128 4.87 -6.99 12.59
N ALA A 129 5.35 -7.91 11.75
CA ALA A 129 4.65 -8.30 10.52
C ALA A 129 3.27 -8.92 10.81
N LEU A 130 3.23 -9.85 11.77
CA LEU A 130 2.00 -10.50 12.21
C LEU A 130 1.00 -9.48 12.76
N TYR A 131 1.45 -8.64 13.69
CA TYR A 131 0.62 -7.62 14.33
C TYR A 131 0.05 -6.61 13.34
N GLN A 132 0.88 -6.08 12.43
CA GLN A 132 0.42 -5.15 11.40
C GLN A 132 -0.59 -5.81 10.45
N HIS A 133 -0.37 -7.06 10.08
CA HIS A 133 -1.30 -7.82 9.26
C HIS A 133 -2.65 -8.02 9.97
N CYS A 134 -2.63 -8.52 11.20
CA CYS A 134 -3.84 -8.75 11.99
C CYS A 134 -4.63 -7.46 12.23
N LYS A 135 -3.95 -6.38 12.62
CA LYS A 135 -4.55 -5.06 12.84
C LYS A 135 -5.19 -4.49 11.57
N SER A 136 -4.55 -4.63 10.42
CA SER A 136 -5.02 -4.02 9.17
C SER A 136 -6.09 -4.83 8.45
N LYS A 137 -5.99 -6.17 8.46
CA LYS A 137 -6.89 -7.07 7.71
C LYS A 137 -8.05 -7.60 8.52
N HIS A 138 -7.82 -7.92 9.79
CA HIS A 138 -8.83 -8.53 10.66
C HIS A 138 -9.44 -7.52 11.64
N TYR A 139 -8.93 -6.29 11.67
CA TYR A 139 -9.28 -5.27 12.66
C TYR A 139 -9.28 -5.82 14.10
N SER A 140 -8.49 -6.87 14.34
CA SER A 140 -8.66 -7.73 15.49
C SER A 140 -8.07 -7.04 16.73
N LYS A 141 -8.87 -7.05 17.80
CA LYS A 141 -8.42 -6.76 19.16
C LYS A 141 -8.59 -8.05 19.93
N LEU A 142 -7.54 -8.87 20.02
CA LEU A 142 -7.54 -10.01 20.93
C LEU A 142 -7.80 -9.46 22.34
N LYS A 143 -8.95 -9.84 22.92
CA LYS A 143 -9.35 -9.39 24.26
C LYS A 143 -8.53 -10.15 25.29
N VAL A 144 -7.36 -9.61 25.64
CA VAL A 144 -6.53 -10.17 26.70
C VAL A 144 -7.02 -9.66 28.05
N ALA A 145 -7.27 -10.56 29.00
CA ALA A 145 -7.51 -10.18 30.38
C ALA A 145 -6.28 -9.47 30.96
N ARG A 146 -6.48 -8.46 31.82
CA ARG A 146 -5.36 -7.78 32.47
C ARG A 146 -4.57 -8.78 33.31
N LYS A 147 -3.24 -8.68 33.28
CA LYS A 147 -2.34 -9.45 34.15
C LYS A 147 -2.79 -9.30 35.61
N SER A 148 -3.04 -10.40 36.30
CA SER A 148 -3.28 -10.37 37.74
C SER A 148 -2.01 -9.95 38.47
N HIS A 149 -2.17 -9.24 39.59
CA HIS A 149 -1.05 -8.87 40.43
C HIS A 149 -0.39 -10.15 40.99
N HIS A 150 0.94 -10.23 40.99
CA HIS A 150 1.69 -11.43 41.40
C HIS A 150 1.48 -11.84 42.87
N LYS A 151 1.10 -10.90 43.74
CA LYS A 151 0.73 -11.16 45.16
C LYS A 151 -0.76 -11.42 45.36
N LYS A 152 -1.50 -11.71 44.30
CA LYS A 152 -2.93 -12.00 44.40
C LYS A 152 -3.07 -13.37 45.08
N ASP A 153 -3.70 -13.38 46.23
CA ASP A 153 -4.00 -14.61 46.97
C ASP A 153 -5.10 -15.39 46.24
N GLU A 154 -4.82 -16.65 45.92
CA GLU A 154 -5.75 -17.54 45.22
C GLU A 154 -6.94 -17.93 46.09
N GLN A 155 -6.74 -18.12 47.40
CA GLN A 155 -7.79 -18.54 48.33
C GLN A 155 -8.83 -17.42 48.51
N ALA A 156 -8.39 -16.17 48.64
CA ALA A 156 -9.27 -15.01 48.73
C ALA A 156 -10.12 -14.80 47.45
N VAL A 157 -9.60 -15.18 46.28
CA VAL A 157 -10.30 -15.06 44.99
C VAL A 157 -11.39 -16.11 44.85
N GLU A 158 -11.12 -17.33 45.28
CA GLU A 158 -12.14 -18.38 45.31
C GLU A 158 -13.26 -18.08 46.30
N ALA A 159 -12.92 -17.54 47.48
CA ALA A 159 -13.90 -17.11 48.46
C ALA A 159 -14.82 -16.01 47.89
N PHE A 160 -14.25 -15.01 47.22
CA PHE A 160 -15.01 -13.93 46.58
C PHE A 160 -15.97 -14.43 45.48
N LYS A 161 -15.57 -15.42 44.68
CA LYS A 161 -16.43 -16.01 43.64
C LYS A 161 -17.61 -16.80 44.22
N LYS A 162 -17.49 -17.34 45.44
CA LYS A 162 -18.50 -18.20 46.09
C LYS A 162 -19.51 -17.43 46.93
N THR A 163 -19.24 -16.16 47.26
CA THR A 163 -20.20 -15.29 47.97
C THR A 163 -21.26 -14.75 47.01
N PRO A 164 -22.56 -15.11 47.17
CA PRO A 164 -23.63 -14.43 46.45
C PRO A 164 -23.74 -12.98 46.92
N GLN A 165 -23.89 -12.04 45.99
CA GLN A 165 -24.12 -10.63 46.31
C GLN A 165 -25.44 -10.50 47.10
N PRO A 166 -25.52 -9.70 48.17
CA PRO A 166 -26.78 -9.47 48.86
C PRO A 166 -27.76 -8.82 47.89
N ILE A 167 -28.94 -9.43 47.77
CA ILE A 167 -30.09 -8.86 47.05
C ILE A 167 -30.64 -7.78 47.98
N ASN A 168 -30.62 -6.52 47.53
CA ASN A 168 -31.32 -5.41 48.19
C ASN A 168 -32.84 -5.57 48.04
#